data_AF-A1ANX2-F1
#
_entry.id   AF-A1ANX2-F1
#
_cell.length_a   1.000
_cell.length_b   1.000
_cell.length_c   1.000
_cell.angle_alpha   90.00
_cell.angle_beta   90.00
_cell.angle_gamma   90.00
#
_symmetry.space_group_name_H-M   'P 1'
#
loop_
_entity.id
_entity.type
_entity.pdbx_description
1 polymer ?
#
loop_
_entity_poly.entity_id
_entity_poly.type
_entity_poly.pdbx_seq_one_letter_code
_entity_poly.pdbx_strand_id
1 'polypeptide(L)'
;MRHVVLTLILSMLTTGNALAATRVITCFSDGAIVEIEATATRGRAEIPLQAGMIDNSLRIRPLGSARIRQVRVVPLRPDAAREREIKTLLERRSRLEDRIQALATREEIFTSAVKAQSSKAPRKTKNNPDPLLTLRQGTDFAMAQLEAVTTARRGTMGEMRRIDARIADLRERKSAGGSAARLEVTPANGRVRARYALAGRSWAPRYDLRMHTNGTAGLTLYGQLPPVPAGYLLRASPGAMNDSALAGALPASAGTLSRLMELTLPAEEVSFDSGLRSSFSALLTNTGSNYLPPGEAALYRNGEYLGRLAFDGISSGRSKRITSGE
;
A
#
# COMPACT_ATOMS: atom_id res chain seq x y z
N MET A 1 -3.37 47.47 36.15
CA MET A 1 -2.46 46.38 35.70
C MET A 1 -2.75 44.98 36.27
N ARG A 2 -3.69 44.80 37.22
CA ARG A 2 -4.04 43.46 37.76
C ARG A 2 -5.09 42.67 36.96
N HIS A 3 -5.82 43.31 36.04
CA HIS A 3 -6.87 42.64 35.25
C HIS A 3 -6.42 42.12 33.88
N VAL A 4 -5.21 42.48 33.42
CA VAL A 4 -4.66 42.01 32.14
C VAL A 4 -3.98 40.64 32.28
N VAL A 5 -3.49 40.31 33.48
CA VAL A 5 -2.82 39.01 33.76
C VAL A 5 -3.85 37.89 33.93
N LEU A 6 -5.06 38.19 34.42
CA LEU A 6 -6.10 37.17 34.64
C LEU A 6 -6.79 36.72 33.34
N THR A 7 -6.82 37.55 32.31
CA THR A 7 -7.42 37.22 31.01
C THR A 7 -6.49 36.40 30.11
N LEU A 8 -5.17 36.43 30.34
CA LEU A 8 -4.19 35.66 29.56
C LEU A 8 -4.02 34.21 30.05
N ILE A 9 -4.39 33.90 31.30
CA ILE A 9 -4.32 32.54 31.86
C ILE A 9 -5.58 31.72 31.51
N LEU A 10 -6.71 32.37 31.19
CA LEU A 10 -7.96 31.68 30.85
C LEU A 10 -8.06 31.30 29.35
N SER A 11 -7.17 31.81 28.49
CA SER A 11 -7.12 31.45 27.07
C SER A 11 -6.21 30.25 26.74
N MET A 12 -5.54 29.66 27.74
CA MET A 12 -4.63 28.51 27.56
C MET A 12 -5.25 27.14 27.89
N LEU A 13 -6.55 27.07 28.21
CA LEU A 13 -7.22 25.82 28.64
C LEU A 13 -8.22 25.24 27.64
N THR A 14 -8.24 25.72 26.39
CA THR A 14 -9.10 25.18 25.33
C THR A 14 -8.31 24.61 24.16
N THR A 15 -7.19 23.92 24.43
CA THR A 15 -6.76 22.84 23.55
C THR A 15 -7.74 21.69 23.75
N GLY A 16 -8.80 21.69 22.96
CA GLY A 16 -9.72 20.58 22.86
C GLY A 16 -8.92 19.31 22.60
N ASN A 17 -8.87 18.43 23.60
CA ASN A 17 -8.50 17.04 23.40
C ASN A 17 -9.53 16.45 22.44
N ALA A 18 -9.29 16.60 21.14
CA ALA A 18 -9.82 15.68 20.16
C ALA A 18 -9.24 14.32 20.55
N LEU A 19 -9.96 13.60 21.41
CA LEU A 19 -9.66 12.22 21.76
C LEU A 19 -9.52 11.48 20.44
N ALA A 20 -8.28 11.21 20.07
CA ALA A 20 -7.95 10.58 18.81
C ALA A 20 -8.74 9.27 18.74
N ALA A 21 -9.54 9.11 17.69
CA ALA A 21 -10.26 7.89 17.43
C ALA A 21 -9.28 6.72 17.45
N THR A 22 -9.40 5.82 18.42
CA THR A 22 -8.53 4.65 18.51
C THR A 22 -8.87 3.72 17.35
N ARG A 23 -7.89 3.47 16.49
CA ARG A 23 -8.03 2.61 15.31
C ARG A 23 -7.02 1.47 15.42
N VAL A 24 -7.50 0.24 15.38
CA VAL A 24 -6.68 -0.97 15.51
C VAL A 24 -6.97 -1.89 14.33
N ILE A 25 -5.94 -2.44 13.71
CA ILE A 25 -6.06 -3.54 12.75
C ILE A 25 -5.32 -4.73 13.32
N THR A 26 -6.03 -5.84 13.49
CA THR A 26 -5.44 -7.12 13.87
C THR A 26 -5.42 -8.03 12.64
N CYS A 27 -4.24 -8.36 12.16
CA CYS A 27 -4.05 -9.31 11.07
C CYS A 27 -4.02 -10.75 11.60
N PHE A 28 -4.70 -11.63 10.88
CA PHE A 28 -4.78 -13.08 11.06
C PHE A 28 -4.21 -13.77 9.81
N SER A 29 -4.08 -15.10 9.85
CA SER A 29 -3.59 -15.89 8.71
C SER A 29 -4.52 -15.85 7.50
N ASP A 30 -5.81 -15.59 7.70
CA ASP A 30 -6.89 -15.64 6.69
C ASP A 30 -7.53 -14.27 6.40
N GLY A 31 -7.15 -13.20 7.12
CA GLY A 31 -7.61 -11.85 6.85
C GLY A 31 -7.26 -10.86 7.95
N ALA A 32 -8.02 -9.79 8.11
CA ALA A 32 -7.85 -8.85 9.22
C ALA A 32 -9.17 -8.44 9.87
N ILE A 33 -9.12 -8.10 11.15
CA ILE A 33 -10.21 -7.44 11.87
C ILE A 33 -9.81 -6.00 12.13
N VAL A 34 -10.70 -5.07 11.80
CA VAL A 34 -10.53 -3.65 12.07
C VAL A 34 -11.46 -3.25 13.19
N GLU A 35 -10.92 -2.55 14.19
CA GLU A 35 -11.67 -1.94 15.28
C GLU A 35 -11.45 -0.42 15.27
N ILE A 36 -12.55 0.34 15.25
CA ILE A 36 -12.54 1.80 15.24
C ILE A 36 -13.44 2.30 16.35
N GLU A 37 -12.87 3.07 17.27
CA GLU A 37 -13.65 3.85 18.23
C GLU A 37 -13.92 5.24 17.66
N ALA A 38 -15.19 5.64 17.68
CA ALA A 38 -15.63 6.96 17.26
C ALA A 38 -16.53 7.59 18.32
N THR A 39 -16.44 8.91 18.43
CA THR A 39 -17.32 9.72 19.28
C THR A 39 -18.32 10.45 18.38
N ALA A 40 -19.60 10.34 18.70
CA ALA A 40 -20.63 11.10 17.99
C ALA A 40 -20.46 12.60 18.25
N THR A 41 -20.77 13.42 17.25
CA THR A 41 -20.86 14.87 17.37
C THR A 41 -22.30 15.27 17.04
N ARG A 42 -22.98 15.95 17.97
CA ARG A 42 -24.41 16.31 17.81
C ARG A 42 -25.31 15.10 17.50
N GLY A 43 -25.00 13.96 18.10
CA GLY A 43 -25.75 12.71 17.94
C GLY A 43 -25.50 11.98 16.63
N ARG A 44 -24.51 12.39 15.84
CA ARG A 44 -24.12 11.71 14.60
C ARG A 44 -22.66 11.27 14.64
N ALA A 45 -22.38 10.05 14.23
CA ALA A 45 -21.01 9.56 14.03
C ALA A 45 -20.86 9.01 12.60
N GLU A 46 -19.71 9.24 11.98
CA GLU A 46 -19.36 8.69 10.67
C GLU A 46 -18.06 7.90 10.81
N ILE A 47 -18.12 6.61 10.47
CA ILE A 47 -16.99 5.69 10.59
C ILE A 47 -16.58 5.27 9.18
N PRO A 48 -15.36 5.62 8.72
CA PRO A 48 -14.87 5.17 7.43
C PRO A 48 -14.61 3.66 7.47
N LEU A 49 -15.21 2.94 6.52
CA LEU A 49 -15.01 1.51 6.29
C LEU A 49 -14.00 1.36 5.15
N GLN A 50 -12.98 0.54 5.36
CA GLN A 50 -11.97 0.27 4.34
C GLN A 50 -12.54 -0.59 3.20
N ALA A 51 -11.99 -0.43 1.99
CA ALA A 51 -12.25 -1.36 0.89
C ALA A 51 -11.89 -2.80 1.27
N GLY A 52 -12.62 -3.76 0.70
CA GLY A 52 -12.46 -5.18 0.99
C GLY A 52 -13.09 -5.59 2.32
N MET A 53 -13.94 -4.76 2.92
CA MET A 53 -14.79 -5.17 4.03
C MET A 53 -15.65 -6.36 3.60
N ILE A 54 -15.61 -7.43 4.40
CA ILE A 54 -16.45 -8.60 4.17
C ILE A 54 -17.89 -8.22 4.45
N ASP A 55 -18.79 -8.56 3.53
CA ASP A 55 -20.22 -8.30 3.67
C ASP A 55 -20.77 -8.90 4.96
N ASN A 56 -21.69 -8.18 5.61
CA ASN A 56 -22.31 -8.60 6.87
C ASN A 56 -21.35 -8.81 8.06
N SER A 57 -20.07 -8.42 7.96
CA SER A 57 -19.11 -8.51 9.07
C SER A 57 -19.16 -7.33 10.05
N LEU A 58 -19.79 -6.22 9.65
CA LEU A 58 -19.86 -5.01 10.47
C LEU A 58 -20.68 -5.24 11.75
N ARG A 59 -20.06 -4.95 12.90
CA ARG A 59 -20.66 -4.97 14.23
C ARG A 59 -20.38 -3.64 14.89
N ILE A 60 -21.41 -2.98 15.41
CA ILE A 60 -21.28 -1.69 16.07
C ILE A 60 -21.82 -1.83 17.47
N ARG A 61 -20.98 -1.53 18.46
CA ARG A 61 -21.33 -1.58 19.88
C ARG A 61 -21.28 -0.17 20.48
N PRO A 62 -22.32 0.27 21.20
CA PRO A 62 -22.20 1.47 22.00
C PRO A 62 -21.19 1.25 23.14
N LEU A 63 -20.51 2.31 23.55
CA LEU A 63 -19.61 2.33 24.70
C LEU A 63 -20.21 3.24 25.80
N GLY A 64 -20.13 2.79 27.06
CA GLY A 64 -20.70 3.51 28.19
C GLY A 64 -22.24 3.55 28.14
N SER A 65 -22.83 4.72 28.35
CA SER A 65 -24.29 4.94 28.36
C SER A 65 -24.89 5.24 26.97
N ALA A 66 -24.10 5.13 25.90
CA ALA A 66 -24.57 5.39 24.55
C ALA A 66 -25.60 4.36 24.07
N ARG A 67 -26.53 4.80 23.21
CA ARG A 67 -27.51 3.98 22.51
C ARG A 67 -27.47 4.33 21.02
N ILE A 68 -27.52 3.30 20.18
CA ILE A 68 -27.52 3.46 18.72
C ILE A 68 -28.99 3.47 18.26
N ARG A 69 -29.42 4.55 17.62
CA ARG A 69 -30.79 4.69 17.08
C ARG A 69 -30.88 4.17 15.67
N GLN A 70 -29.89 4.49 14.84
CA GLN A 70 -29.88 4.11 13.43
C GLN A 70 -28.45 3.88 12.93
N VAL A 71 -28.29 2.90 12.05
CA VAL A 71 -27.06 2.61 11.30
C VAL A 71 -27.40 2.61 9.82
N ARG A 72 -26.66 3.37 9.01
CA ARG A 72 -26.72 3.32 7.55
C ARG A 72 -25.32 3.21 6.98
N VAL A 73 -25.09 2.20 6.14
CA VAL A 73 -23.86 2.09 5.37
C VAL A 73 -24.09 2.81 4.04
N VAL A 74 -23.29 3.84 3.77
CA VAL A 74 -23.41 4.66 2.55
C VAL A 74 -22.06 4.61 1.83
N PRO A 75 -22.02 4.46 0.50
CA PRO A 75 -20.76 4.58 -0.24
C PRO A 75 -20.13 5.95 0.06
N LEU A 76 -18.85 5.96 0.41
CA LEU A 76 -18.12 7.20 0.62
C LEU A 76 -18.04 7.88 -0.75
N ARG A 77 -18.74 9.00 -0.92
CA ARG A 77 -18.68 9.76 -2.17
C ARG A 77 -17.20 10.08 -2.44
N PRO A 78 -16.72 9.88 -3.69
CA PRO A 78 -15.41 10.37 -4.07
C PRO A 78 -15.33 11.85 -3.72
N ASP A 79 -14.18 12.26 -3.17
CA ASP A 79 -13.96 13.63 -2.74
C ASP A 79 -14.16 14.56 -3.95
N ALA A 80 -15.20 15.40 -3.92
CA ALA A 80 -15.55 16.28 -5.02
C ALA A 80 -14.40 17.24 -5.38
N ALA A 81 -13.53 17.57 -4.41
CA ALA A 81 -12.33 18.36 -4.68
C ALA A 81 -11.33 17.58 -5.54
N ARG A 82 -11.16 16.28 -5.27
CA ARG A 82 -10.29 15.39 -6.03
C ARG A 82 -10.79 15.15 -7.44
N GLU A 83 -12.09 14.93 -7.62
CA GLU A 83 -12.67 14.78 -8.95
C GLU A 83 -12.47 16.05 -9.79
N ARG A 84 -12.62 17.24 -9.18
CA ARG A 84 -12.30 18.51 -9.82
C ARG A 84 -10.83 18.61 -10.20
N GLU A 85 -9.90 18.22 -9.32
CA GLU A 85 -8.46 18.21 -9.62
C GLU A 85 -8.12 17.24 -10.76
N ILE A 86 -8.71 16.04 -10.78
CA ILE A 86 -8.53 15.09 -11.89
C ILE A 86 -9.06 15.68 -13.20
N LYS A 87 -10.23 16.33 -13.17
CA LYS A 87 -10.81 16.96 -14.35
C LYS A 87 -9.92 18.08 -14.90
N THR A 88 -9.42 18.97 -14.04
CA THR A 88 -8.53 20.06 -14.48
C THR A 88 -7.21 19.54 -15.03
N LEU A 89 -6.65 18.45 -14.46
CA LEU A 89 -5.46 17.80 -14.99
C LEU A 89 -5.70 17.13 -16.34
N LEU A 90 -6.85 16.52 -16.57
CA LEU A 90 -7.23 15.95 -17.87
C LEU A 90 -7.39 17.03 -18.94
N GLU A 91 -8.03 18.14 -18.61
CA GLU A 91 -8.14 19.29 -19.52
C GLU A 91 -6.75 19.85 -19.88
N ARG A 92 -5.84 19.95 -18.89
CA ARG A 92 -4.46 20.39 -19.13
C ARG A 92 -3.67 19.40 -19.98
N ARG A 93 -3.86 18.10 -19.76
CA ARG A 93 -3.24 17.02 -20.57
C ARG A 93 -3.64 17.15 -22.04
N SER A 94 -4.94 17.32 -22.32
CA SER A 94 -5.45 17.51 -23.69
C SER A 94 -4.80 18.71 -24.39
N ARG A 95 -4.66 19.87 -23.71
CA ARG A 95 -3.97 21.04 -24.28
C ARG A 95 -2.49 20.78 -24.58
N LEU A 96 -1.81 19.98 -23.75
CA LEU A 96 -0.40 19.60 -23.99
C LEU A 96 -0.29 18.62 -25.17
N GLU A 97 -1.25 17.71 -25.34
CA GLU A 97 -1.32 16.82 -26.50
C GLU A 97 -1.47 17.62 -27.79
N ASP A 98 -2.41 18.57 -27.84
CA ASP A 98 -2.59 19.47 -28.98
C ASP A 98 -1.29 20.25 -29.30
N ARG A 99 -0.60 20.74 -28.26
CA ARG A 99 0.68 21.44 -28.40
C ARG A 99 1.79 20.54 -28.93
N ILE A 100 1.87 19.28 -28.48
CA ILE A 100 2.84 18.30 -29.01
C ILE A 100 2.56 18.06 -30.50
N GLN A 101 1.30 17.92 -30.89
CA GLN A 101 0.93 17.74 -32.29
C GLN A 101 1.31 18.95 -33.14
N ALA A 102 1.06 20.17 -32.65
CA ALA A 102 1.47 21.40 -33.33
C ALA A 102 2.99 21.57 -33.43
N LEU A 103 3.75 21.12 -32.43
CA LEU A 103 5.22 21.11 -32.49
C LEU A 103 5.74 20.06 -33.47
N ALA A 104 5.09 18.89 -33.56
CA ALA A 104 5.46 17.84 -34.51
C ALA A 104 5.24 18.29 -35.97
N THR A 105 4.12 18.96 -36.27
CA THR A 105 3.90 19.52 -37.61
C THR A 105 4.90 20.63 -37.94
N ARG A 106 5.25 21.47 -36.96
CA ARG A 106 6.29 22.52 -37.15
C ARG A 106 7.68 21.92 -37.40
N GLU A 107 8.02 20.83 -36.71
CA GLU A 107 9.25 20.07 -36.93
C GLU A 107 9.31 19.49 -38.36
N GLU A 108 8.19 18.95 -38.85
CA GLU A 108 8.07 18.43 -40.22
C GLU A 108 8.23 19.54 -41.28
N ILE A 109 7.62 20.70 -41.06
CA ILE A 109 7.76 21.88 -41.95
C ILE A 109 9.22 22.32 -42.01
N PHE A 110 9.91 22.46 -40.88
CA PHE A 110 11.31 22.88 -40.87
C PHE A 110 12.24 21.83 -41.47
N THR A 111 12.00 20.55 -41.20
CA THR A 111 12.76 19.45 -41.81
C THR A 111 12.61 19.48 -43.33
N SER A 112 11.39 19.70 -43.81
CA SER A 112 11.11 19.83 -45.25
C SER A 112 11.76 21.09 -45.85
N ALA A 113 11.74 22.22 -45.13
CA ALA A 113 12.38 23.45 -45.55
C ALA A 113 13.91 23.31 -45.66
N VAL A 114 14.56 22.65 -44.69
CA VAL A 114 16.01 22.37 -44.73
C VAL A 114 16.36 21.51 -45.94
N LYS A 115 15.60 20.44 -46.21
CA LYS A 115 15.79 19.58 -47.40
C LYS A 115 15.60 20.35 -48.72
N ALA A 116 14.58 21.21 -48.78
CA ALA A 116 14.29 22.03 -49.96
C ALA A 116 15.36 23.12 -50.22
N GLN A 117 16.02 23.63 -49.18
CA GLN A 117 17.14 24.58 -49.33
C GLN A 117 18.43 23.88 -49.75
N SER A 118 18.72 22.70 -49.19
CA SER A 118 19.91 21.92 -49.54
C SER A 118 19.94 21.41 -50.99
N SER A 119 18.77 21.28 -51.64
CA SER A 119 18.63 20.72 -52.99
C SER A 119 18.68 21.77 -54.11
N LYS A 120 18.65 23.08 -53.79
CA LYS A 120 18.73 24.15 -54.78
C LYS A 120 20.18 24.56 -55.02
N ALA A 121 20.65 24.42 -56.27
CA ALA A 121 21.97 24.88 -56.67
C ALA A 121 22.09 26.41 -56.45
N PRO A 122 23.10 26.91 -55.70
CA PRO A 122 23.27 28.34 -55.46
C PRO A 122 23.54 29.07 -56.79
N ARG A 123 22.70 30.05 -57.14
CA ARG A 123 22.89 30.87 -58.35
C ARG A 123 23.15 32.31 -57.95
N LYS A 124 24.21 32.89 -58.50
CA LYS A 124 24.52 34.31 -58.34
C LYS A 124 23.46 35.12 -59.07
N THR A 125 22.77 36.01 -58.37
CA THR A 125 21.76 36.89 -58.98
C THR A 125 22.05 38.33 -58.60
N LYS A 126 21.47 39.29 -59.32
CA LYS A 126 21.63 40.73 -59.04
C LYS A 126 21.24 41.10 -57.60
N ASN A 127 20.29 40.37 -57.00
CA ASN A 127 19.80 40.59 -55.63
C ASN A 127 20.44 39.65 -54.59
N ASN A 128 21.27 38.69 -55.02
CA ASN A 128 22.02 37.80 -54.15
C ASN A 128 23.46 37.65 -54.67
N PRO A 129 24.34 38.60 -54.31
CA PRO A 129 25.72 38.65 -54.82
C PRO A 129 26.60 37.52 -54.26
N ASP A 130 26.23 36.92 -53.13
CA ASP A 130 26.96 35.82 -52.49
C ASP A 130 26.02 34.69 -52.01
N PRO A 131 25.58 33.81 -52.92
CA PRO A 131 24.53 32.82 -52.65
C PRO A 131 24.96 31.73 -51.67
N LEU A 132 26.27 31.50 -51.49
CA LEU A 132 26.78 30.56 -50.48
C LEU A 132 26.60 31.10 -49.07
N LEU A 133 26.79 32.40 -48.87
CA LEU A 133 26.66 33.05 -47.57
C LEU A 133 25.17 33.11 -47.15
N THR A 134 24.27 33.45 -48.07
CA THR A 134 22.82 33.41 -47.81
C THR A 134 22.32 32.00 -47.52
N LEU A 135 22.84 30.98 -48.22
CA LEU A 135 22.46 29.59 -47.99
C LEU A 135 22.92 29.10 -46.61
N ARG A 136 24.14 29.46 -46.18
CA ARG A 136 24.62 29.18 -44.81
C ARG A 136 23.73 29.84 -43.77
N GLN A 137 23.46 31.14 -43.89
CA GLN A 137 22.59 31.86 -42.95
C GLN A 137 21.17 31.26 -42.86
N GLY A 138 20.58 30.88 -44.00
CA GLY A 138 19.26 30.24 -44.03
C GLY A 138 19.27 28.84 -43.40
N THR A 139 20.35 28.09 -43.60
CA THR A 139 20.52 26.75 -42.99
C THR A 139 20.73 26.86 -41.49
N ASP A 140 21.59 27.77 -41.03
CA ASP A 140 21.85 28.03 -39.61
C ASP A 140 20.58 28.48 -38.88
N PHE A 141 19.80 29.37 -39.51
CA PHE A 141 18.50 29.78 -38.97
C PHE A 141 17.53 28.61 -38.86
N ALA A 142 17.43 27.77 -39.89
CA ALA A 142 16.53 26.63 -39.89
C ALA A 142 16.94 25.55 -38.87
N MET A 143 18.25 25.31 -38.70
CA MET A 143 18.80 24.42 -37.67
C MET A 143 18.48 24.94 -36.27
N ALA A 144 18.71 26.23 -36.01
CA ALA A 144 18.36 26.85 -34.72
C ALA A 144 16.85 26.76 -34.41
N GLN A 145 15.99 26.93 -35.41
CA GLN A 145 14.55 26.75 -35.25
C GLN A 145 14.16 25.29 -34.99
N LEU A 146 14.81 24.33 -35.65
CA LEU A 146 14.59 22.91 -35.42
C LEU A 146 15.01 22.51 -33.99
N GLU A 147 16.17 22.98 -33.53
CA GLU A 147 16.66 22.76 -32.15
C GLU A 147 15.71 23.37 -31.11
N ALA A 148 15.19 24.57 -31.36
CA ALA A 148 14.20 25.20 -30.49
C ALA A 148 12.90 24.39 -30.42
N VAL A 149 12.39 23.90 -31.56
CA VAL A 149 11.16 23.09 -31.63
C VAL A 149 11.35 21.73 -30.94
N THR A 150 12.46 21.04 -31.19
CA THR A 150 12.76 19.74 -30.55
C THR A 150 12.94 19.88 -29.03
N THR A 151 13.60 20.95 -28.57
CA THR A 151 13.73 21.27 -27.14
C THR A 151 12.36 21.55 -26.51
N ALA A 152 11.53 22.37 -27.15
CA ALA A 152 10.17 22.66 -26.69
C ALA A 152 9.29 21.40 -26.64
N ARG A 153 9.44 20.50 -27.62
CA ARG A 153 8.72 19.22 -27.68
C ARG A 153 9.11 18.32 -26.51
N ARG A 154 10.42 18.17 -26.24
CA ARG A 154 10.93 17.41 -25.08
C ARG A 154 10.41 17.97 -23.76
N GLY A 155 10.41 19.29 -23.59
CA GLY A 155 9.87 19.95 -22.40
C GLY A 155 8.38 19.66 -22.19
N THR A 156 7.59 19.80 -23.27
CA THR A 156 6.14 19.54 -23.25
C THR A 156 5.82 18.08 -22.94
N MET A 157 6.58 17.14 -23.49
CA MET A 157 6.46 15.71 -23.15
C MET A 157 6.81 15.42 -21.68
N GLY A 158 7.84 16.10 -21.13
CA GLY A 158 8.20 16.00 -19.73
C GLY A 158 7.09 16.49 -18.80
N GLU A 159 6.44 17.60 -19.13
CA GLU A 159 5.27 18.09 -18.40
C GLU A 159 4.07 17.13 -18.48
N MET A 160 3.80 16.59 -19.67
CA MET A 160 2.72 15.60 -19.86
C MET A 160 2.95 14.37 -18.98
N ARG A 161 4.18 13.83 -18.95
CA ARG A 161 4.54 12.71 -18.06
C ARG A 161 4.34 13.03 -16.57
N ARG A 162 4.63 14.27 -16.14
CA ARG A 162 4.38 14.72 -14.76
C ARG A 162 2.88 14.77 -14.46
N ILE A 163 2.06 15.24 -15.40
CA ILE A 163 0.60 15.25 -15.26
C ILE A 163 0.06 13.82 -15.21
N ASP A 164 0.53 12.93 -16.09
CA ASP A 164 0.11 11.52 -16.10
C ASP A 164 0.47 10.83 -14.78
N ALA A 165 1.68 11.06 -14.25
CA ALA A 165 2.09 10.56 -12.94
C ALA A 165 1.20 11.10 -11.81
N ARG A 166 0.81 12.39 -11.88
CA ARG A 166 -0.10 12.99 -10.89
C ARG A 166 -1.53 12.45 -10.98
N ILE A 167 -2.04 12.23 -12.19
CA ILE A 167 -3.34 11.58 -12.41
C ILE A 167 -3.30 10.15 -11.88
N ALA A 168 -2.22 9.42 -12.14
CA ALA A 168 -2.02 8.07 -11.63
C ALA A 168 -1.97 8.08 -10.09
N ASP A 169 -1.19 8.95 -9.46
CA ASP A 169 -1.14 9.14 -7.99
C ASP A 169 -2.52 9.48 -7.42
N LEU A 170 -3.28 10.42 -8.00
CA LEU A 170 -4.63 10.76 -7.53
C LEU A 170 -5.64 9.63 -7.71
N ARG A 171 -5.48 8.81 -8.76
CA ARG A 171 -6.30 7.62 -9.03
C ARG A 171 -5.90 6.41 -8.20
N GLU A 172 -4.63 6.23 -7.89
CA GLU A 172 -4.10 5.16 -7.04
C GLU A 172 -4.39 5.46 -5.57
N ARG A 173 -4.30 6.74 -5.19
CA ARG A 173 -4.90 7.28 -3.96
C ARG A 173 -6.42 7.15 -3.94
N LYS A 174 -7.06 6.55 -4.97
CA LYS A 174 -8.46 6.07 -4.99
C LYS A 174 -8.90 5.95 -3.55
N SER A 175 -9.86 6.79 -3.13
CA SER A 175 -10.53 6.60 -1.84
C SER A 175 -10.79 5.12 -1.76
N ALA A 176 -10.07 4.42 -0.89
CA ALA A 176 -9.91 2.98 -0.97
C ALA A 176 -11.30 2.36 -0.89
N GLY A 177 -11.94 2.10 -2.05
CA GLY A 177 -13.36 1.80 -2.28
C GLY A 177 -14.22 1.76 -1.02
N GLY A 178 -14.33 2.88 -0.33
CA GLY A 178 -14.75 2.87 1.06
C GLY A 178 -16.23 3.11 1.15
N SER A 179 -16.91 2.37 2.02
CA SER A 179 -18.21 2.80 2.54
C SER A 179 -17.98 3.57 3.83
N ALA A 180 -18.97 4.32 4.28
CA ALA A 180 -18.99 4.91 5.61
C ALA A 180 -20.22 4.41 6.36
N ALA A 181 -20.03 3.96 7.60
CA ALA A 181 -21.15 3.70 8.50
C ALA A 181 -21.54 5.02 9.18
N ARG A 182 -22.72 5.53 8.83
CA ARG A 182 -23.35 6.69 9.46
C ARG A 182 -24.28 6.23 10.57
N LEU A 183 -24.09 6.81 11.74
CA LEU A 183 -24.73 6.40 12.98
C LEU A 183 -25.46 7.58 13.59
N GLU A 184 -26.67 7.32 14.08
CA GLU A 184 -27.36 8.21 14.99
C GLU A 184 -27.25 7.65 16.41
N VAL A 185 -26.67 8.41 17.32
CA VAL A 185 -26.28 7.99 18.67
C VAL A 185 -26.90 8.93 19.71
N THR A 186 -27.32 8.38 20.84
CA THR A 186 -27.83 9.13 21.99
C THR A 186 -27.10 8.66 23.26
N PRO A 187 -26.53 9.55 24.10
CA PRO A 187 -26.54 11.01 24.01
C PRO A 187 -25.70 11.54 22.83
N ALA A 188 -25.78 12.85 22.57
CA ALA A 188 -25.18 13.49 21.39
C ALA A 188 -23.65 13.28 21.24
N ASN A 189 -22.96 13.04 22.35
CA ASN A 189 -21.52 12.78 22.42
C ASN A 189 -21.22 11.31 22.78
N GLY A 190 -22.16 10.40 22.52
CA GLY A 190 -22.00 8.98 22.79
C GLY A 190 -20.84 8.38 22.01
N ARG A 191 -20.11 7.45 22.65
CA ARG A 191 -19.02 6.70 22.02
C ARG A 191 -19.53 5.38 21.46
N VAL A 192 -18.97 4.98 20.33
CA VAL A 192 -19.29 3.72 19.66
C VAL A 192 -17.99 3.06 19.20
N ARG A 193 -17.98 1.73 19.20
CA ARG A 193 -16.91 0.91 18.63
C ARG A 193 -17.47 0.13 17.45
N ALA A 194 -16.93 0.36 16.27
CA ALA A 194 -17.17 -0.47 15.10
C ALA A 194 -16.09 -1.54 15.00
N ARG A 195 -16.50 -2.77 14.69
CA ARG A 195 -15.64 -3.91 14.39
C ARG A 195 -16.11 -4.52 13.07
N TYR A 196 -15.20 -4.77 12.15
CA TYR A 196 -15.51 -5.44 10.88
C TYR A 196 -14.32 -6.23 10.36
N ALA A 197 -14.58 -7.17 9.46
CA ALA A 197 -13.56 -8.01 8.85
C ALA A 197 -13.15 -7.47 7.48
N LEU A 198 -11.87 -7.66 7.12
CA LEU A 198 -11.29 -7.35 5.82
C LEU A 198 -10.79 -8.62 5.16
N ALA A 199 -11.22 -8.85 3.92
CA ALA A 199 -10.66 -9.87 3.05
C ALA A 199 -9.31 -9.43 2.47
N GLY A 200 -8.42 -10.38 2.21
CA GLY A 200 -7.17 -10.15 1.49
C GLY A 200 -6.10 -9.34 2.25
N ARG A 201 -6.26 -9.16 3.57
CA ARG A 201 -5.27 -8.51 4.44
C ARG A 201 -4.74 -9.43 5.54
N SER A 202 -4.33 -10.63 5.16
CA SER A 202 -3.63 -11.56 6.05
C SER A 202 -2.14 -11.24 6.15
N TRP A 203 -1.49 -11.78 7.18
CA TRP A 203 -0.03 -11.88 7.20
C TRP A 203 0.44 -13.16 6.49
N ALA A 204 1.64 -13.14 5.94
CA ALA A 204 2.26 -14.32 5.32
C ALA A 204 3.13 -15.08 6.34
N PRO A 205 2.92 -16.39 6.54
CA PRO A 205 3.71 -17.21 7.46
C PRO A 205 5.15 -17.39 7.00
N ARG A 206 6.08 -17.21 7.93
CA ARG A 206 7.47 -17.63 7.81
C ARG A 206 7.90 -18.38 9.05
N TYR A 207 8.72 -19.40 8.86
CA TYR A 207 9.16 -20.27 9.95
C TYR A 207 10.67 -20.29 10.06
N ASP A 208 11.16 -20.36 11.29
CA ASP A 208 12.50 -20.86 11.58
C ASP A 208 12.35 -22.25 12.20
N LEU A 209 12.83 -23.27 11.50
CA LEU A 209 12.85 -24.66 11.95
C LEU A 209 14.26 -25.04 12.37
N ARG A 210 14.47 -25.27 13.67
CA ARG A 210 15.75 -25.62 14.27
C ARG A 210 15.71 -27.07 14.73
N MET A 211 16.45 -27.93 14.03
CA MET A 211 16.55 -29.35 14.37
C MET A 211 17.55 -29.55 15.52
N HIS A 212 17.11 -30.27 16.56
CA HIS A 212 17.95 -30.65 17.69
C HIS A 212 18.33 -32.14 17.61
N THR A 213 19.41 -32.54 18.28
CA THR A 213 19.91 -33.93 18.30
C THR A 213 19.09 -34.88 19.19
N ASN A 214 18.17 -34.35 19.99
CA ASN A 214 17.35 -35.09 20.95
C ASN A 214 16.00 -35.56 20.38
N GLY A 215 15.82 -35.58 19.06
CA GLY A 215 14.55 -35.96 18.42
C GLY A 215 13.46 -34.90 18.55
N THR A 216 13.82 -33.64 18.78
CA THR A 216 12.88 -32.50 18.76
C THR A 216 13.31 -31.44 17.77
N ALA A 217 12.35 -30.64 17.33
CA ALA A 217 12.57 -29.49 16.49
C ALA A 217 11.94 -28.24 17.11
N GLY A 218 12.73 -27.19 17.29
CA GLY A 218 12.24 -25.87 17.65
C GLY A 218 11.64 -25.20 16.41
N LEU A 219 10.38 -24.81 16.47
CA LEU A 219 9.68 -24.10 15.40
C LEU A 219 9.28 -22.71 15.89
N THR A 220 9.80 -21.67 15.26
CA THR A 220 9.37 -20.28 15.50
C THR A 220 8.57 -19.78 14.30
N LEU A 221 7.34 -19.31 14.54
CA LEU A 221 6.47 -18.71 13.53
C LEU A 221 6.57 -17.19 13.57
N TYR A 222 6.86 -16.62 12.42
CA TYR A 222 6.83 -15.19 12.13
C TYR A 222 5.68 -14.87 11.16
N GLY A 223 5.05 -13.72 11.36
CA GLY A 223 4.10 -13.12 10.43
C GLY A 223 4.74 -11.96 9.68
N GLN A 224 4.80 -12.04 8.35
CA GLN A 224 5.11 -10.90 7.50
C GLN A 224 3.83 -10.10 7.25
N LEU A 225 3.73 -8.93 7.88
CA LEU A 225 2.51 -8.13 7.87
C LEU A 225 2.43 -7.19 6.66
N PRO A 226 1.23 -7.02 6.08
CA PRO A 226 1.02 -6.07 5.00
C PRO A 226 1.13 -4.62 5.50
N PRO A 227 1.38 -3.65 4.60
CA PRO A 227 1.32 -2.24 4.95
C PRO A 227 -0.11 -1.86 5.39
N VAL A 228 -0.20 -1.04 6.44
CA VAL A 228 -1.48 -0.54 6.96
C VAL A 228 -1.62 0.97 6.79
N PRO A 229 -2.86 1.50 6.68
CA PRO A 229 -3.09 2.93 6.57
C PRO A 229 -2.55 3.68 7.80
N ALA A 230 -2.10 4.91 7.59
CA ALA A 230 -1.62 5.77 8.67
C ALA A 230 -2.67 5.96 9.77
N GLY A 231 -2.20 6.03 11.02
CA GLY A 231 -3.06 6.24 12.20
C GLY A 231 -3.76 4.98 12.73
N TYR A 232 -3.48 3.79 12.17
CA TYR A 232 -3.91 2.52 12.75
C TYR A 232 -2.79 1.90 13.58
N LEU A 233 -3.15 1.39 14.76
CA LEU A 233 -2.31 0.49 15.53
C LEU A 233 -2.38 -0.91 14.91
N LEU A 234 -1.22 -1.47 14.56
CA LEU A 234 -1.15 -2.80 13.97
C LEU A 234 -0.93 -3.86 15.06
N ARG A 235 -1.68 -4.94 14.94
CA ARG A 235 -1.53 -6.16 15.73
C ARG A 235 -1.52 -7.38 14.82
N ALA A 236 -0.91 -8.45 15.29
CA ALA A 236 -0.89 -9.73 14.62
C ALA A 236 -1.28 -10.85 15.58
N SER A 237 -2.02 -11.83 15.07
CA SER A 237 -2.40 -13.01 15.83
C SER A 237 -2.00 -14.27 15.05
N PRO A 238 -1.44 -15.31 15.72
CA PRO A 238 -1.05 -16.56 15.06
C PRO A 238 -2.25 -17.39 14.56
N GLY A 239 -3.47 -17.09 15.03
CA GLY A 239 -4.67 -17.84 14.70
C GLY A 239 -5.36 -17.42 13.39
N ALA A 240 -6.48 -18.08 13.11
CA ALA A 240 -7.45 -17.67 12.10
C ALA A 240 -8.43 -16.65 12.69
N MET A 241 -9.09 -15.88 11.82
CA MET A 241 -10.04 -14.84 12.22
C MET A 241 -11.25 -15.40 12.97
N ASN A 242 -11.70 -16.61 12.59
CA ASN A 242 -12.79 -17.32 13.25
C ASN A 242 -12.47 -17.62 14.72
N ASP A 243 -11.19 -17.77 15.06
CA ASP A 243 -10.71 -18.03 16.41
C ASP A 243 -10.24 -16.76 17.13
N SER A 244 -10.57 -15.58 16.61
CA SER A 244 -10.09 -14.28 17.13
C SER A 244 -10.43 -13.99 18.59
N ALA A 245 -11.38 -14.72 19.19
CA ALA A 245 -11.69 -14.63 20.62
C ALA A 245 -10.68 -15.36 21.50
N LEU A 246 -10.07 -16.43 20.98
CA LEU A 246 -9.10 -17.28 21.67
C LEU A 246 -7.66 -16.89 21.33
N ALA A 247 -7.45 -16.40 20.12
CA ALA A 247 -6.13 -16.06 19.61
C ALA A 247 -5.67 -14.70 20.16
N GLY A 248 -4.70 -14.71 21.06
CA GLY A 248 -4.04 -13.49 21.54
C GLY A 248 -3.46 -12.68 20.38
N ALA A 249 -3.61 -11.36 20.43
CA ALA A 249 -3.07 -10.45 19.43
C ALA A 249 -1.90 -9.66 20.03
N LEU A 250 -0.75 -9.69 19.35
CA LEU A 250 0.47 -9.00 19.76
C LEU A 250 0.63 -7.69 18.99
N PRO A 251 1.13 -6.61 19.62
CA PRO A 251 1.52 -5.40 18.89
C PRO A 251 2.57 -5.72 17.82
N ALA A 252 2.45 -5.08 16.66
CA ALA A 252 3.33 -5.36 15.54
C ALA A 252 3.61 -4.10 14.70
N SER A 253 4.67 -4.15 13.88
CA SER A 253 5.05 -3.06 12.98
C SER A 253 4.98 -3.51 11.52
N ALA A 254 4.45 -2.64 10.66
CA ALA A 254 4.31 -2.93 9.24
C ALA A 254 5.69 -3.17 8.58
N GLY A 255 5.77 -4.13 7.68
CA GLY A 255 7.02 -4.45 6.96
C GLY A 255 8.08 -5.18 7.80
N THR A 256 7.82 -5.47 9.07
CA THR A 256 8.72 -6.27 9.92
C THR A 256 8.17 -7.68 10.16
N LEU A 257 9.06 -8.66 10.28
CA LEU A 257 8.70 -10.01 10.71
C LEU A 257 8.36 -9.98 12.20
N SER A 258 7.08 -10.18 12.51
CA SER A 258 6.62 -10.22 13.89
C SER A 258 6.62 -11.66 14.38
N ARG A 259 7.33 -11.97 15.46
CA ARG A 259 7.32 -13.31 16.07
C ARG A 259 5.95 -13.55 16.71
N LEU A 260 5.22 -14.54 16.23
CA LEU A 260 3.84 -14.82 16.65
C LEU A 260 3.74 -16.00 17.62
N MET A 261 4.59 -17.01 17.43
CA MET A 261 4.52 -18.25 18.21
C MET A 261 5.87 -18.98 18.19
N GLU A 262 6.14 -19.77 19.23
CA GLU A 262 7.25 -20.71 19.30
C GLU A 262 6.74 -22.03 19.86
N LEU A 263 7.17 -23.14 19.25
CA LEU A 263 6.77 -24.49 19.60
C LEU A 263 7.99 -25.40 19.60
N THR A 264 7.95 -26.44 20.42
CA THR A 264 8.88 -27.57 20.33
C THR A 264 8.08 -28.78 19.83
N LEU A 265 8.44 -29.27 18.64
CA LEU A 265 7.75 -30.35 17.97
C LEU A 265 8.57 -31.64 18.10
N PRO A 266 7.95 -32.80 18.41
CA PRO A 266 8.59 -34.09 18.21
C PRO A 266 8.98 -34.27 16.74
N ALA A 267 10.20 -34.78 16.51
CA ALA A 267 10.74 -35.03 15.19
C ALA A 267 11.21 -36.48 15.08
N GLU A 268 10.61 -37.21 14.16
CA GLU A 268 10.90 -38.62 13.88
C GLU A 268 11.49 -38.76 12.48
N GLU A 269 12.16 -39.89 12.23
CA GLU A 269 12.71 -40.25 10.91
C GLU A 269 13.56 -39.15 10.27
N VAL A 270 14.34 -38.45 11.11
CA VAL A 270 15.17 -37.34 10.67
C VAL A 270 16.35 -37.87 9.86
N SER A 271 16.39 -37.49 8.58
CA SER A 271 17.48 -37.82 7.66
C SER A 271 18.05 -36.55 7.06
N PHE A 272 19.38 -36.52 6.97
CA PHE A 272 20.15 -35.50 6.30
C PHE A 272 21.11 -36.21 5.35
N ASP A 273 21.00 -35.95 4.06
CA ASP A 273 21.97 -36.43 3.10
C ASP A 273 22.99 -35.34 2.80
N SER A 274 24.27 -35.72 2.83
CA SER A 274 25.40 -34.84 2.54
C SER A 274 25.87 -34.95 1.09
N GLY A 275 25.02 -35.46 0.19
CA GLY A 275 25.28 -35.50 -1.24
C GLY A 275 25.49 -34.11 -1.88
N LEU A 276 25.81 -34.10 -3.18
CA LEU A 276 26.01 -32.88 -3.99
C LEU A 276 24.85 -31.87 -3.89
N ARG A 277 23.65 -32.36 -3.56
CA ARG A 277 22.51 -31.57 -3.10
C ARG A 277 22.19 -32.01 -1.69
N SER A 278 22.28 -31.10 -0.73
CA SER A 278 21.84 -31.36 0.63
C SER A 278 20.33 -31.65 0.61
N SER A 279 19.95 -32.88 0.96
CA SER A 279 18.55 -33.25 1.11
C SER A 279 18.21 -33.42 2.60
N PHE A 280 16.97 -33.13 2.93
CA PHE A 280 16.46 -33.21 4.29
C PHE A 280 15.08 -33.86 4.27
N SER A 281 14.83 -34.77 5.21
CA SER A 281 13.49 -35.25 5.53
C SER A 281 13.32 -35.40 7.03
N ALA A 282 12.17 -34.97 7.55
CA ALA A 282 11.76 -35.24 8.92
C ALA A 282 10.24 -35.39 9.01
N LEU A 283 9.77 -36.26 9.89
CA LEU A 283 8.36 -36.36 10.27
C LEU A 283 8.14 -35.50 11.52
N LEU A 284 7.45 -34.37 11.37
CA LEU A 284 7.16 -33.47 12.49
C LEU A 284 5.73 -33.66 12.99
N THR A 285 5.54 -33.69 14.31
CA THR A 285 4.22 -33.79 14.93
C THR A 285 3.82 -32.46 15.57
N ASN A 286 2.69 -31.89 15.15
CA ASN A 286 2.14 -30.69 15.79
C ASN A 286 1.39 -31.05 17.08
N THR A 287 2.07 -30.90 18.22
CA THR A 287 1.49 -31.11 19.55
C THR A 287 0.70 -29.91 20.08
N GLY A 288 0.70 -28.78 19.35
CA GLY A 288 -0.04 -27.58 19.72
C GLY A 288 -1.55 -27.71 19.46
N SER A 289 -2.33 -26.82 20.09
CA SER A 289 -3.78 -26.74 19.89
C SER A 289 -4.18 -26.08 18.58
N ASN A 290 -3.26 -25.36 17.92
CA ASN A 290 -3.56 -24.57 16.73
C ASN A 290 -3.03 -25.23 15.46
N TYR A 291 -3.72 -24.98 14.34
CA TYR A 291 -3.21 -25.28 13.01
C TYR A 291 -1.96 -24.44 12.70
N LEU A 292 -0.93 -25.08 12.16
CA LEU A 292 0.23 -24.39 11.60
C LEU A 292 -0.03 -24.14 10.11
N PRO A 293 -0.17 -22.88 9.65
CA PRO A 293 -0.46 -22.58 8.25
C PRO A 293 0.71 -22.94 7.31
N PRO A 294 0.45 -23.09 6.00
CA PRO A 294 1.50 -23.32 5.02
C PRO A 294 2.29 -22.03 4.77
N GLY A 295 3.62 -22.11 4.61
CA GLY A 295 4.50 -20.95 4.43
C GLY A 295 5.91 -21.33 3.99
N GLU A 296 6.86 -20.41 4.16
CA GLU A 296 8.28 -20.64 3.89
C GLU A 296 9.02 -20.91 5.20
N ALA A 297 9.85 -21.95 5.26
CA ALA A 297 10.65 -22.29 6.44
C ALA A 297 12.15 -22.21 6.15
N ALA A 298 12.89 -21.53 7.01
CA ALA A 298 14.33 -21.59 7.09
C ALA A 298 14.74 -22.79 7.96
N LEU A 299 15.58 -23.67 7.43
CA LEU A 299 16.05 -24.87 8.13
C LEU A 299 17.41 -24.61 8.76
N TYR A 300 17.53 -24.94 10.04
CA TYR A 300 18.77 -24.88 10.80
C TYR A 300 19.05 -26.21 11.49
N ARG A 301 20.33 -26.59 11.59
CA ARG A 301 20.79 -27.75 12.36
C ARG A 301 22.02 -27.36 13.15
N ASN A 302 22.02 -27.58 14.47
CA ASN A 302 23.15 -27.24 15.34
C ASN A 302 23.65 -25.78 15.18
N GLY A 303 22.73 -24.85 14.85
CA GLY A 303 23.05 -23.44 14.61
C GLY A 303 23.47 -23.11 13.17
N GLU A 304 23.77 -24.10 12.33
CA GLU A 304 24.08 -23.92 10.91
C GLU A 304 22.79 -23.76 10.09
N TYR A 305 22.77 -22.78 9.18
CA TYR A 305 21.68 -22.59 8.23
C TYR A 305 21.87 -23.53 7.03
N LEU A 306 20.88 -24.38 6.77
CA LEU A 306 20.94 -25.39 5.71
C LEU A 306 20.18 -25.00 4.44
N GLY A 307 19.26 -24.04 4.52
CA GLY A 307 18.49 -23.58 3.36
C GLY A 307 17.05 -23.23 3.70
N ARG A 308 16.20 -23.17 2.66
CA ARG A 308 14.76 -22.93 2.79
C ARG A 308 13.97 -24.06 2.16
N LEU A 309 12.78 -24.28 2.71
CA LEU A 309 11.83 -25.26 2.20
C LEU A 309 10.41 -24.70 2.26
N ALA A 310 9.54 -25.24 1.40
CA ALA A 310 8.11 -25.01 1.50
C ALA A 310 7.57 -25.81 2.69
N PHE A 311 6.86 -25.13 3.59
CA PHE A 311 6.20 -25.76 4.72
C PHE A 311 4.72 -25.85 4.40
N ASP A 312 4.19 -27.07 4.26
CA ASP A 312 2.81 -27.26 3.82
C ASP A 312 1.77 -27.16 4.96
N GLY A 313 2.17 -26.73 6.15
CA GLY A 313 1.31 -26.65 7.32
C GLY A 313 1.00 -27.99 7.98
N ILE A 314 0.68 -27.97 9.28
CA ILE A 314 0.41 -29.17 10.09
C ILE A 314 -0.79 -28.92 11.00
N SER A 315 -1.84 -29.72 10.87
CA SER A 315 -3.01 -29.71 11.76
C SER A 315 -2.66 -30.11 13.18
N SER A 316 -3.37 -29.56 14.16
CA SER A 316 -3.24 -29.92 15.57
C SER A 316 -3.37 -31.44 15.75
N GLY A 317 -2.45 -32.04 16.51
CA GLY A 317 -2.39 -33.48 16.77
C GLY A 317 -2.01 -34.36 15.58
N ARG A 318 -1.56 -33.77 14.45
CA ARG A 318 -1.16 -34.52 13.25
C ARG A 318 0.34 -34.45 13.03
N SER A 319 0.85 -35.47 12.34
CA SER A 319 2.23 -35.54 11.87
C SER A 319 2.29 -35.26 10.38
N LYS A 320 3.34 -34.60 9.91
CA LYS A 320 3.58 -34.37 8.49
C LYS A 320 5.05 -34.47 8.18
N ARG A 321 5.35 -35.17 7.07
CA ARG A 321 6.70 -35.24 6.54
C ARG A 321 7.01 -33.92 5.84
N ILE A 322 8.14 -33.33 6.19
CA ILE A 322 8.71 -32.17 5.49
C ILE A 322 9.97 -32.63 4.77
N THR A 323 10.16 -32.13 3.55
CA THR A 323 11.31 -32.48 2.71
C THR A 323 11.92 -31.23 2.06
N SER A 324 13.20 -31.32 1.73
CA SER A 324 13.93 -30.33 0.92
C SER A 324 14.94 -31.04 0.04
N GLY A 325 15.12 -30.56 -1.20
CA GLY A 325 16.20 -31.01 -2.10
C GLY A 325 15.89 -32.17 -3.04
N GLU A 326 14.63 -32.34 -3.49
CA GLU A 326 14.31 -33.18 -4.66
C GLU A 326 14.72 -32.54 -5.99
#